data_AF-A0A955VQD6-F1
#
_entry.id   AF-A0A955VQD6-F1
#
_cell.length_a   1.000
_cell.length_b   1.000
_cell.length_c   1.000
_cell.angle_alpha   90.00
_cell.angle_beta   90.00
_cell.angle_gamma   90.00
#
_symmetry.space_group_name_H-M   'P 1'
#
loop_
_entity.id
_entity.type
_entity.pdbx_description
1 polymer ?
#
loop_
_entity_poly.entity_id
_entity_poly.type
_entity_poly.pdbx_seq_one_letter_code
_entity_poly.pdbx_strand_id
1 'polypeptide(L)'
;MSRNGRIVAVVVLLTWGAFTPVLAAKQNINTQTFSPNINGKGLAVTESGGILRHLAFTAWFVANYAYKPVVLYDENGSEAQTLVRHRLMGNALFAIGLVNWIELGLDLPISIYQKGSQIDDTSRSLRKTFLLGDLRLAAKVKLLDPDRFPVGMNIAFNVTVPTADPRTALGNRSVTFNPMINFSYEGVVYAALNLGAVVRSEKDVQGSLVGHEFKANVGLGYPLTKPIDLLLFTEFYVSTPFRRFFTAREESPLELLAGARLRIKGVQLLVGGGLGLVRGIGSPAGRVFLGIGYTTDTRDRDGDGIVDAEDKCPNDPEDKDGFEDQDGCPDPDNDKDGICDPWVAQKGLLGKYAHICHGSDKCPNDAEDKDGFEDEDGCPDPDNDKDGICDPWVARKGLSAKYSSVCRGSDKCPNDAEDKDGFQDDDGCPDADNDNDRVCDPWVAKMGLSAKYASLCSGSDKCPDVPGDPKNGGCPLVRLTKTKIEILQKVYFDTNKATIKKVSFPLLDAVVEVLKKNPDITLLRVEGHTDERGSRRHNMKLSQRRARSVMTYLHKIGGIEKKRLISRGYGPTRPLVKGTGELVWSKNRRVEFVILKRNAGKKNKR
;
A
#
# COMPACT_ATOMS: atom_id res chain seq x y z
N MET A 1 -16.95 14.23 22.34
CA MET A 1 -15.97 14.60 23.37
C MET A 1 -14.97 15.60 22.78
N SER A 2 -14.82 16.72 23.49
CA SER A 2 -13.91 17.87 23.31
C SER A 2 -12.64 17.67 22.47
N ARG A 3 -12.42 18.57 21.48
CA ARG A 3 -11.08 19.04 21.10
C ARG A 3 -11.12 20.51 20.62
N ASN A 4 -10.97 21.39 21.62
CA ASN A 4 -10.27 22.69 21.59
C ASN A 4 -10.28 23.52 20.29
N GLY A 5 -11.31 24.35 20.15
CA GLY A 5 -11.25 25.55 19.32
C GLY A 5 -10.38 26.62 19.97
N ARG A 6 -9.15 26.78 19.48
CA ARG A 6 -8.34 27.99 19.73
C ARG A 6 -8.57 28.94 18.55
N ILE A 7 -9.49 29.87 18.74
CA ILE A 7 -9.64 31.06 17.89
C ILE A 7 -8.37 31.89 18.10
N VAL A 8 -7.44 31.84 17.15
CA VAL A 8 -6.32 32.77 17.10
C VAL A 8 -6.85 34.07 16.51
N ALA A 9 -7.18 35.01 17.38
CA ALA A 9 -7.45 36.39 17.00
C ALA A 9 -6.14 37.00 16.45
N VAL A 10 -5.99 37.03 15.13
CA VAL A 10 -4.94 37.83 14.49
C VAL A 10 -5.41 39.29 14.53
N VAL A 11 -4.96 40.00 15.55
CA VAL A 11 -5.10 41.45 15.65
C VAL A 11 -4.16 42.08 14.62
N VAL A 12 -4.70 42.51 13.48
CA VAL A 12 -4.01 43.42 12.56
C VAL A 12 -4.01 44.80 13.23
N LEU A 13 -2.94 45.09 13.98
CA LEU A 13 -2.64 46.44 14.48
C LEU A 13 -2.29 47.34 13.28
N LEU A 14 -3.30 47.98 12.69
CA LEU A 14 -3.12 49.18 11.90
C LEU A 14 -2.73 50.32 12.85
N THR A 15 -1.43 50.48 13.10
CA THR A 15 -0.91 51.64 13.80
C THR A 15 -1.20 52.90 12.97
N TRP A 16 -2.00 53.78 13.55
CA TRP A 16 -2.27 55.12 13.05
C TRP A 16 -1.00 55.97 13.21
N GLY A 17 -0.06 55.80 12.27
CA GLY A 17 1.13 56.64 12.17
C GLY A 17 0.79 57.92 11.42
N ALA A 18 0.75 59.03 12.15
CA ALA A 18 0.65 60.36 11.59
C ALA A 18 1.84 60.64 10.65
N PHE A 19 1.63 60.49 9.34
CA PHE A 19 2.54 60.99 8.33
C PHE A 19 2.13 62.41 7.95
N THR A 20 3.02 63.36 8.25
CA THR A 20 2.88 64.76 7.88
C THR A 20 2.91 64.91 6.35
N PRO A 21 2.04 65.75 5.74
CA PRO A 21 2.07 65.98 4.30
C PRO A 21 3.28 66.85 3.93
N VAL A 22 4.17 66.31 3.10
CA VAL A 22 5.24 67.05 2.44
C VAL A 22 4.63 67.97 1.36
N LEU A 23 5.23 69.15 1.23
CA LEU A 23 4.81 70.33 0.46
C LEU A 23 4.25 70.11 -0.96
N ALA A 24 3.42 71.08 -1.34
CA ALA A 24 2.56 71.15 -2.51
C ALA A 24 3.26 71.13 -3.89
N ALA A 25 2.76 70.26 -4.78
CA ALA A 25 2.76 70.44 -6.25
C ALA A 25 1.32 70.42 -6.80
N LYS A 26 1.04 70.90 -8.01
CA LYS A 26 -0.32 71.09 -8.55
C LYS A 26 -0.86 69.77 -9.18
N GLN A 27 -2.10 69.40 -8.82
CA GLN A 27 -3.01 68.35 -9.36
C GLN A 27 -2.45 67.02 -9.91
N ASN A 28 -2.60 65.91 -9.15
CA ASN A 28 -2.51 64.54 -9.69
C ASN A 28 -3.67 63.70 -9.13
N ILE A 29 -4.53 63.16 -10.02
CA ILE A 29 -5.53 62.11 -9.74
C ILE A 29 -4.99 60.81 -10.31
N ASN A 30 -5.07 59.71 -9.57
CA ASN A 30 -4.82 58.39 -10.12
C ASN A 30 -5.95 58.02 -11.10
N THR A 31 -5.62 58.01 -12.40
CA THR A 31 -6.55 57.64 -13.49
C THR A 31 -6.38 56.19 -13.93
N GLN A 32 -5.76 55.35 -13.09
CA GLN A 32 -5.61 53.92 -13.30
C GLN A 32 -6.82 53.18 -12.72
N THR A 33 -7.70 52.73 -13.59
CA THR A 33 -8.89 51.93 -13.26
C THR A 33 -8.68 50.44 -13.53
N PHE A 34 -7.79 50.10 -14.48
CA PHE A 34 -7.41 48.72 -14.74
C PHE A 34 -6.51 48.20 -13.64
N SER A 35 -7.04 47.22 -12.90
CA SER A 35 -6.40 46.62 -11.76
C SER A 35 -6.53 45.10 -11.92
N PRO A 36 -5.54 44.44 -12.55
CA PRO A 36 -5.62 43.00 -12.79
C PRO A 36 -5.77 42.21 -11.47
N ASN A 37 -6.39 41.03 -11.56
CA ASN A 37 -6.54 40.14 -10.41
C ASN A 37 -5.20 39.53 -9.94
N ILE A 38 -4.67 39.99 -8.81
CA ILE A 38 -3.32 39.68 -8.33
C ILE A 38 -2.98 38.19 -8.32
N ASN A 39 -3.88 37.29 -7.90
CA ASN A 39 -3.57 35.86 -7.76
C ASN A 39 -3.85 35.03 -9.02
N GLY A 40 -4.36 35.64 -10.10
CA GLY A 40 -4.61 34.96 -11.36
C GLY A 40 -5.66 33.83 -11.33
N LYS A 41 -6.36 33.56 -10.20
CA LYS A 41 -7.45 32.55 -10.10
C LYS A 41 -8.79 33.03 -10.66
N GLY A 42 -9.09 34.32 -10.53
CA GLY A 42 -10.30 35.00 -11.03
C GLY A 42 -10.35 35.16 -12.55
N LEU A 43 -10.82 36.31 -13.03
CA LEU A 43 -10.81 36.66 -14.46
C LEU A 43 -9.69 37.68 -14.73
N ALA A 44 -9.89 38.65 -15.64
CA ALA A 44 -8.87 39.68 -15.89
C ALA A 44 -8.83 40.71 -14.76
N VAL A 45 -9.96 41.29 -14.35
CA VAL A 45 -10.03 42.22 -13.19
C VAL A 45 -10.92 41.70 -12.06
N THR A 46 -11.84 40.77 -12.33
CA THR A 46 -12.69 40.16 -11.31
C THR A 46 -11.87 39.16 -10.49
N GLU A 47 -11.82 39.33 -9.17
CA GLU A 47 -11.14 38.42 -8.25
C GLU A 47 -11.99 37.17 -7.97
N SER A 48 -11.32 36.03 -7.74
CA SER A 48 -11.99 34.81 -7.28
C SER A 48 -12.37 34.91 -5.80
N GLY A 49 -13.41 34.16 -5.40
CA GLY A 49 -13.74 33.89 -4.01
C GLY A 49 -12.74 32.95 -3.33
N GLY A 50 -11.96 32.18 -4.09
CA GLY A 50 -10.83 31.39 -3.59
C GLY A 50 -9.54 32.18 -3.40
N ILE A 51 -8.64 31.66 -2.57
CA ILE A 51 -7.27 32.16 -2.37
C ILE A 51 -6.23 31.11 -2.76
N LEU A 52 -4.95 31.48 -2.77
CA LEU A 52 -3.84 30.55 -2.92
C LEU A 52 -3.70 29.59 -1.74
N ARG A 53 -3.31 28.34 -2.03
CA ARG A 53 -3.02 27.32 -1.01
C ARG A 53 -1.73 27.62 -0.24
N HIS A 54 -1.51 26.92 0.87
CA HIS A 54 -0.33 27.09 1.70
C HIS A 54 0.97 27.02 0.90
N LEU A 55 1.77 28.08 0.99
CA LEU A 55 3.02 28.33 0.28
C LEU A 55 2.93 28.32 -1.25
N ALA A 56 1.73 28.17 -1.83
CA ALA A 56 1.55 28.35 -3.25
C ALA A 56 1.70 29.84 -3.59
N PHE A 57 2.39 30.13 -4.68
CA PHE A 57 2.62 31.49 -5.14
C PHE A 57 2.23 31.67 -6.61
N THR A 58 2.04 32.93 -6.96
CA THR A 58 1.80 33.39 -8.33
C THR A 58 2.72 34.56 -8.60
N ALA A 59 3.26 34.61 -9.81
CA ALA A 59 4.01 35.75 -10.31
C ALA A 59 3.61 35.96 -11.76
N TRP A 60 3.09 37.14 -12.09
CA TRP A 60 2.64 37.42 -13.45
C TRP A 60 2.75 38.88 -13.82
N PHE A 61 2.90 39.14 -15.12
CA PHE A 61 3.01 40.48 -15.68
C PHE A 61 1.87 40.68 -16.67
N VAL A 62 1.10 41.76 -16.50
CA VAL A 62 -0.01 42.11 -17.38
C VAL A 62 0.23 43.46 -18.02
N ALA A 63 0.39 43.48 -19.34
CA ALA A 63 0.42 44.69 -20.13
C ALA A 63 -0.98 45.06 -20.60
N ASN A 64 -1.35 46.34 -20.52
CA ASN A 64 -2.60 46.85 -21.06
C ASN A 64 -2.39 48.13 -21.86
N TYR A 65 -2.97 48.16 -23.04
CA TYR A 65 -3.04 49.33 -23.90
C TYR A 65 -4.46 49.89 -23.87
N ALA A 66 -4.62 51.17 -23.56
CA ALA A 66 -5.89 51.87 -23.49
C ALA A 66 -5.93 53.06 -24.45
N TYR A 67 -6.99 53.14 -25.25
CA TYR A 67 -7.27 54.25 -26.16
C TYR A 67 -8.30 55.21 -25.53
N LYS A 68 -7.96 56.49 -25.48
CA LYS A 68 -8.72 57.56 -24.82
C LYS A 68 -9.17 57.22 -23.38
N PRO A 69 -8.26 56.79 -22.47
CA PRO A 69 -8.64 56.45 -21.08
C PRO A 69 -9.06 57.64 -20.22
N VAL A 70 -8.71 58.87 -20.61
CA VAL A 70 -9.06 60.09 -19.86
C VAL A 70 -9.54 61.15 -20.85
N VAL A 71 -10.85 61.31 -20.90
CA VAL A 71 -11.55 62.29 -21.74
C VAL A 71 -12.46 63.10 -20.82
N LEU A 72 -12.43 64.42 -20.98
CA LEU A 72 -13.37 65.34 -20.36
C LEU A 72 -14.53 65.58 -21.34
N TYR A 73 -15.75 65.50 -20.82
CA TYR A 73 -16.97 65.79 -21.55
C TYR A 73 -17.52 67.16 -21.12
N ASP A 74 -18.18 67.85 -22.02
CA ASP A 74 -18.92 69.07 -21.68
C ASP A 74 -20.28 68.73 -21.05
N GLU A 75 -20.98 69.75 -20.52
CA GLU A 75 -22.32 69.60 -19.91
C GLU A 75 -23.39 69.04 -20.88
N ASN A 76 -23.10 69.00 -22.19
CA ASN A 76 -23.96 68.43 -23.23
C ASN A 76 -23.56 66.99 -23.61
N GLY A 77 -22.58 66.39 -22.93
CA GLY A 77 -22.07 65.04 -23.17
C GLY A 77 -21.17 64.89 -24.40
N SER A 78 -20.75 65.99 -25.03
CA SER A 78 -19.82 66.01 -26.17
C SER A 78 -18.36 66.01 -25.70
N GLU A 79 -17.45 65.49 -26.53
CA GLU A 79 -16.02 65.40 -26.19
C GLU A 79 -15.39 66.80 -26.14
N ALA A 80 -15.16 67.34 -24.94
CA ALA A 80 -14.56 68.65 -24.74
C ALA A 80 -13.03 68.59 -24.93
N GLN A 81 -12.35 67.65 -24.26
CA GLN A 81 -10.89 67.51 -24.34
C GLN A 81 -10.42 66.08 -24.03
N THR A 82 -9.54 65.52 -24.87
CA THR A 82 -8.84 64.26 -24.55
C THR A 82 -7.52 64.55 -23.82
N LEU A 83 -7.49 64.37 -22.49
CA LEU A 83 -6.28 64.55 -21.69
C LEU A 83 -5.24 63.46 -21.98
N VAL A 84 -5.67 62.22 -22.12
CA VAL A 84 -4.80 61.10 -22.48
C VAL A 84 -5.42 60.32 -23.62
N ARG A 85 -4.72 60.27 -24.75
CA ARG A 85 -5.19 59.61 -25.98
C ARG A 85 -4.71 58.17 -26.10
N HIS A 86 -3.45 57.91 -25.77
CA HIS A 86 -2.89 56.56 -25.79
C HIS A 86 -2.12 56.31 -24.50
N ARG A 87 -2.32 55.13 -23.90
CA ARG A 87 -1.63 54.72 -22.69
C ARG A 87 -1.30 53.23 -22.78
N LEU A 88 -0.05 52.87 -22.49
CA LEU A 88 0.43 51.50 -22.29
C LEU A 88 0.99 51.40 -20.89
N MET A 89 0.43 50.49 -20.10
CA MET A 89 0.88 50.19 -18.73
C MET A 89 1.21 48.70 -18.62
N GLY A 90 2.08 48.38 -17.67
CA GLY A 90 2.36 47.04 -17.20
C GLY A 90 2.08 46.94 -15.71
N ASN A 91 1.59 45.80 -15.24
CA ASN A 91 1.41 45.49 -13.84
C ASN A 91 2.28 44.28 -13.50
N ALA A 92 3.23 44.43 -12.59
CA ALA A 92 3.98 43.33 -12.02
C ALA A 92 3.27 42.86 -10.74
N LEU A 93 2.81 41.61 -10.75
CA LEU A 93 1.88 41.07 -9.78
C LEU A 93 2.49 39.84 -9.12
N PHE A 94 2.41 39.77 -7.80
CA PHE A 94 2.86 38.64 -7.00
C PHE A 94 1.85 38.35 -5.91
N ALA A 95 1.54 37.08 -5.66
CA ALA A 95 0.78 36.67 -4.49
C ALA A 95 1.31 35.36 -3.92
N ILE A 96 1.14 35.19 -2.61
CA ILE A 96 1.52 33.97 -1.88
C ILE A 96 0.44 33.63 -0.85
N GLY A 97 0.01 32.37 -0.81
CA GLY A 97 -0.80 31.84 0.28
C GLY A 97 0.10 31.55 1.47
N LEU A 98 -0.01 32.30 2.57
CA LEU A 98 0.80 32.02 3.76
C LEU A 98 0.34 30.75 4.46
N VAL A 99 -0.97 30.58 4.51
CA VAL A 99 -1.71 29.47 5.11
C VAL A 99 -2.99 29.29 4.29
N ASN A 100 -3.68 28.16 4.43
CA ASN A 100 -4.89 27.87 3.64
C ASN A 100 -6.07 28.85 3.85
N TRP A 101 -5.92 29.87 4.69
CA TRP A 101 -6.94 30.89 4.98
C TRP A 101 -6.46 32.35 4.86
N ILE A 102 -5.17 32.60 4.58
CA ILE A 102 -4.61 33.95 4.33
C ILE A 102 -3.74 33.94 3.07
N GLU A 103 -4.01 34.89 2.18
CA GLU A 103 -3.16 35.22 1.03
C GLU A 103 -2.67 36.67 1.15
N LEU A 104 -1.40 36.89 0.79
CA LEU A 104 -0.83 38.22 0.61
C LEU A 104 -0.51 38.45 -0.86
N GLY A 105 -0.82 39.65 -1.35
CA GLY A 105 -0.64 40.06 -2.73
C GLY A 105 0.05 41.42 -2.85
N LEU A 106 0.76 41.59 -3.95
CA LEU A 106 1.48 42.80 -4.34
C LEU A 106 1.19 43.11 -5.80
N ASP A 107 0.90 44.36 -6.10
CA ASP A 107 0.72 44.88 -7.45
C ASP A 107 1.52 46.17 -7.61
N LEU A 108 2.48 46.13 -8.52
CA LEU A 108 3.32 47.25 -8.90
C LEU A 108 2.96 47.71 -10.32
N PRO A 109 2.22 48.82 -10.47
CA PRO A 109 1.92 49.40 -11.76
C PRO A 109 3.10 50.18 -12.33
N ILE A 110 3.31 50.04 -13.64
CA ILE A 110 4.42 50.62 -14.40
C ILE A 110 3.83 51.27 -15.65
N SER A 111 3.98 52.58 -15.78
CA SER A 111 3.65 53.28 -17.02
C SER A 111 4.81 53.15 -18.00
N ILE A 112 4.54 52.56 -19.17
CA ILE A 112 5.54 52.29 -20.22
C ILE A 112 5.49 53.38 -21.28
N TYR A 113 4.28 53.77 -21.70
CA TYR A 113 4.06 54.79 -22.72
C TYR A 113 2.76 55.56 -22.47
N GLN A 114 2.80 56.88 -22.64
CA GLN A 114 1.60 57.73 -22.62
C GLN A 114 1.73 58.83 -23.67
N LYS A 115 0.61 59.22 -24.29
CA LYS A 115 0.49 60.36 -25.21
C LYS A 115 -0.84 61.08 -24.98
N GLY A 116 -0.80 62.39 -24.82
CA GLY A 116 -1.97 63.25 -24.56
C GLY A 116 -1.64 64.74 -24.68
N SER A 117 -2.64 65.60 -24.51
CA SER A 117 -2.48 67.06 -24.46
C SER A 117 -2.45 67.55 -23.01
N GLN A 118 -1.54 68.47 -22.68
CA GLN A 118 -1.49 69.06 -21.34
C GLN A 118 -2.54 70.15 -21.15
N ILE A 119 -2.94 70.29 -19.89
CA ILE A 119 -3.50 71.49 -19.26
C ILE A 119 -2.28 72.26 -18.74
N ASP A 120 -2.05 73.50 -19.18
CA ASP A 120 -1.02 74.49 -18.75
C ASP A 120 0.31 74.62 -19.57
N ASP A 121 0.72 75.87 -19.78
CA ASP A 121 1.55 76.44 -20.87
C ASP A 121 3.08 76.39 -20.66
N THR A 122 3.63 75.28 -20.17
CA THR A 122 5.11 75.11 -20.09
C THR A 122 5.58 73.82 -20.75
N SER A 123 6.19 74.01 -21.93
CA SER A 123 6.70 73.00 -22.85
C SER A 123 7.51 71.86 -22.20
N ARG A 124 6.87 70.75 -21.86
CA ARG A 124 7.43 69.39 -21.98
C ARG A 124 6.34 68.41 -22.42
N SER A 125 6.45 67.90 -23.64
CA SER A 125 5.60 66.81 -24.12
C SER A 125 5.70 65.62 -23.17
N LEU A 126 4.57 65.13 -22.64
CA LEU A 126 4.44 63.86 -21.92
C LEU A 126 4.73 62.69 -22.88
N ARG A 127 5.98 62.53 -23.31
CA ARG A 127 6.44 61.44 -24.17
C ARG A 127 7.68 60.81 -23.56
N LYS A 128 7.57 59.49 -23.33
CA LYS A 128 8.61 58.56 -22.86
C LYS A 128 9.17 58.82 -21.46
N THR A 129 8.50 58.26 -20.46
CA THR A 129 9.16 57.95 -19.18
C THR A 129 8.58 56.65 -18.63
N PHE A 130 9.44 55.68 -18.34
CA PHE A 130 9.08 54.55 -17.48
C PHE A 130 8.83 55.12 -16.08
N LEU A 131 7.59 55.07 -15.61
CA LEU A 131 7.20 55.64 -14.33
C LEU A 131 6.53 54.56 -13.49
N LEU A 132 6.94 54.46 -12.23
CA LEU A 132 6.24 53.62 -11.26
C LEU A 132 4.99 54.36 -10.78
N GLY A 133 3.87 53.65 -10.77
CA GLY A 133 2.64 54.09 -10.10
C GLY A 133 2.65 53.70 -8.63
N ASP A 134 1.49 53.83 -7.98
CA ASP A 134 1.36 53.49 -6.57
C ASP A 134 1.35 51.97 -6.34
N LEU A 135 2.22 51.51 -5.45
CA LEU A 135 2.24 50.14 -4.94
C LEU A 135 0.91 49.79 -4.26
N ARG A 136 0.31 48.68 -4.68
CA ARG A 136 -0.88 48.09 -4.04
C ARG A 136 -0.48 46.82 -3.29
N LEU A 137 -0.88 46.75 -2.03
CA LEU A 137 -0.78 45.59 -1.16
C LEU A 137 -2.18 45.03 -0.92
N ALA A 138 -2.33 43.71 -0.99
CA ALA A 138 -3.58 43.03 -0.76
C ALA A 138 -3.40 41.96 0.33
N ALA A 139 -4.34 41.89 1.26
CA ALA A 139 -4.47 40.76 2.19
C ALA A 139 -5.86 40.16 2.02
N LYS A 140 -5.96 38.87 1.71
CA LYS A 140 -7.23 38.17 1.55
C LYS A 140 -7.41 37.13 2.65
N VAL A 141 -8.60 37.10 3.23
CA VAL A 141 -9.00 36.13 4.26
C VAL A 141 -10.09 35.25 3.68
N LYS A 142 -9.83 33.94 3.60
CA LYS A 142 -10.79 32.94 3.08
C LYS A 142 -11.92 32.74 4.09
N LEU A 143 -13.15 32.80 3.61
CA LEU A 143 -14.35 32.50 4.39
C LEU A 143 -14.98 31.16 3.97
N LEU A 144 -15.00 30.89 2.67
CA LEU A 144 -15.54 29.65 2.11
C LEU A 144 -14.59 29.08 1.05
N ASP A 145 -14.38 27.77 1.11
CA ASP A 145 -13.37 27.08 0.32
C ASP A 145 -13.98 26.47 -0.96
N PRO A 146 -13.64 26.99 -2.16
CA PRO A 146 -14.18 26.46 -3.41
C PRO A 146 -13.66 25.04 -3.73
N ASP A 147 -12.62 24.57 -3.04
CA ASP A 147 -12.14 23.20 -3.17
C ASP A 147 -13.08 22.19 -2.47
N ARG A 148 -13.81 22.63 -1.43
CA ARG A 148 -14.76 21.78 -0.67
C ARG A 148 -16.21 21.95 -1.10
N PHE A 149 -16.56 23.14 -1.58
CA PHE A 149 -17.91 23.49 -2.03
C PHE A 149 -17.81 24.15 -3.40
N PRO A 150 -18.82 24.06 -4.28
CA PRO A 150 -18.78 24.73 -5.58
C PRO A 150 -18.83 26.27 -5.48
N VAL A 151 -18.76 26.84 -4.27
CA VAL A 151 -18.83 28.27 -3.98
C VAL A 151 -17.62 28.69 -3.13
N GLY A 152 -16.96 29.77 -3.52
CA GLY A 152 -15.86 30.38 -2.80
C GLY A 152 -16.23 31.78 -2.29
N MET A 153 -15.69 32.16 -1.14
CA MET A 153 -15.87 33.51 -0.58
C MET A 153 -14.63 33.96 0.17
N ASN A 154 -14.21 35.21 -0.06
CA ASN A 154 -13.18 35.86 0.75
C ASN A 154 -13.47 37.35 0.97
N ILE A 155 -12.78 37.91 1.97
CA ILE A 155 -12.68 39.36 2.16
C ILE A 155 -11.26 39.79 1.81
N ALA A 156 -11.13 40.77 0.92
CA ALA A 156 -9.87 41.35 0.49
C ALA A 156 -9.71 42.77 1.05
N PHE A 157 -8.58 43.02 1.70
CA PHE A 157 -8.16 44.33 2.19
C PHE A 157 -7.07 44.88 1.29
N ASN A 158 -7.44 45.74 0.34
CA ASN A 158 -6.48 46.35 -0.57
C ASN A 158 -6.06 47.72 -0.05
N VAL A 159 -4.76 47.94 0.07
CA VAL A 159 -4.14 49.21 0.48
C VAL A 159 -3.25 49.68 -0.65
N THR A 160 -3.49 50.87 -1.17
CA THR A 160 -2.62 51.52 -2.16
C THR A 160 -1.80 52.60 -1.48
N VAL A 161 -0.49 52.49 -1.56
CA VAL A 161 0.48 53.36 -0.89
C VAL A 161 1.02 54.38 -1.89
N PRO A 162 0.99 55.70 -1.58
CA PRO A 162 1.39 56.77 -2.48
C PRO A 162 2.91 56.76 -2.71
N THR A 163 3.37 55.90 -3.60
CA THR A 163 4.80 55.63 -3.91
C THR A 163 5.17 56.11 -5.30
N ALA A 164 4.18 56.48 -6.13
CA ALA A 164 4.42 57.06 -7.44
C ALA A 164 5.19 58.39 -7.35
N ASP A 165 5.88 58.73 -8.43
CA ASP A 165 6.56 60.03 -8.54
C ASP A 165 5.53 61.17 -8.44
N PRO A 166 5.65 62.10 -7.47
CA PRO A 166 4.69 63.18 -7.23
C PRO A 166 4.59 64.18 -8.39
N ARG A 167 5.47 64.09 -9.39
CA ARG A 167 5.45 64.89 -10.62
C ARG A 167 4.55 64.29 -11.71
N THR A 168 3.83 63.20 -11.43
CA THR A 168 3.12 62.40 -12.44
C THR A 168 1.65 62.14 -12.09
N ALA A 169 0.77 62.11 -13.09
CA ALA A 169 -0.67 61.84 -12.94
C ALA A 169 -1.00 60.33 -12.78
N LEU A 170 -0.10 59.59 -12.10
CA LEU A 170 -0.17 58.13 -11.93
C LEU A 170 -0.30 57.71 -10.45
N GLY A 171 -0.22 58.67 -9.51
CA GLY A 171 -0.31 58.42 -8.08
C GLY A 171 -1.37 59.24 -7.38
N ASN A 172 -1.88 58.69 -6.29
CA ASN A 172 -2.63 59.40 -5.28
C ASN A 172 -1.66 60.09 -4.30
N ARG A 173 -2.13 61.12 -3.62
CA ARG A 173 -1.36 61.81 -2.56
C ARG A 173 -1.54 61.22 -1.18
N SER A 174 -2.58 60.40 -1.03
CA SER A 174 -2.97 59.78 0.22
C SER A 174 -3.16 58.29 0.00
N VAL A 175 -2.99 57.55 1.10
CA VAL A 175 -3.28 56.12 1.13
C VAL A 175 -4.74 55.90 0.71
N THR A 176 -4.96 54.97 -0.19
CA THR A 176 -6.30 54.55 -0.61
C THR A 176 -6.58 53.17 -0.05
N PHE A 177 -7.72 53.03 0.62
CA PHE A 177 -8.17 51.77 1.17
C PHE A 177 -9.36 51.25 0.37
N ASN A 178 -9.32 49.98 -0.05
CA ASN A 178 -10.36 49.36 -0.86
C ASN A 178 -10.70 47.96 -0.33
N PRO A 179 -11.46 47.87 0.78
CA PRO A 179 -12.05 46.62 1.24
C PRO A 179 -13.03 46.08 0.20
N MET A 180 -12.97 44.78 -0.07
CA MET A 180 -13.86 44.09 -0.99
C MET A 180 -14.31 42.75 -0.42
N ILE A 181 -15.53 42.33 -0.77
CA ILE A 181 -16.02 40.98 -0.58
C ILE A 181 -16.09 40.33 -1.96
N ASN A 182 -15.47 39.16 -2.09
CA ASN A 182 -15.36 38.45 -3.34
C ASN A 182 -16.08 37.11 -3.23
N PHE A 183 -16.96 36.83 -4.19
CA PHE A 183 -17.68 35.58 -4.35
C PHE A 183 -17.32 34.93 -5.67
N SER A 184 -17.17 33.61 -5.68
CA SER A 184 -17.08 32.82 -6.91
C SER A 184 -17.93 31.57 -6.82
N TYR A 185 -18.40 31.11 -7.97
CA TYR A 185 -19.00 29.80 -8.19
C TYR A 185 -18.16 29.04 -9.21
N GLU A 186 -17.75 27.83 -8.86
CA GLU A 186 -16.88 26.95 -9.65
C GLU A 186 -17.63 25.65 -9.97
N GLY A 187 -18.34 25.64 -11.11
CA GLY A 187 -19.07 24.48 -11.61
C GLY A 187 -18.86 24.27 -13.10
N VAL A 188 -19.95 23.95 -13.83
CA VAL A 188 -19.95 23.87 -15.31
C VAL A 188 -19.59 25.22 -15.93
N VAL A 189 -19.96 26.30 -15.25
CA VAL A 189 -19.55 27.67 -15.57
C VAL A 189 -18.79 28.23 -14.37
N TYR A 190 -17.89 29.16 -14.65
CA TYR A 190 -17.27 30.00 -13.65
C TYR A 190 -18.08 31.30 -13.55
N ALA A 191 -18.49 31.70 -12.35
CA ALA A 191 -19.12 33.00 -12.13
C ALA A 191 -18.46 33.70 -10.94
N ALA A 192 -18.30 35.02 -11.00
CA ALA A 192 -17.70 35.78 -9.91
C ALA A 192 -18.38 37.14 -9.72
N LEU A 193 -18.45 37.57 -8.46
CA LEU A 193 -18.98 38.87 -8.05
C LEU A 193 -18.01 39.49 -7.04
N ASN A 194 -17.58 40.73 -7.27
CA ASN A 194 -16.81 41.49 -6.30
C ASN A 194 -17.58 42.75 -5.95
N LEU A 195 -17.67 43.06 -4.66
CA LEU A 195 -18.31 44.25 -4.13
C LEU A 195 -17.30 44.97 -3.22
N GLY A 196 -16.97 46.22 -3.54
CA GLY A 196 -15.92 46.97 -2.88
C GLY A 196 -16.28 48.42 -2.60
N ALA A 197 -15.58 49.01 -1.63
CA ALA A 197 -15.71 50.41 -1.27
C ALA A 197 -14.33 51.07 -1.26
N VAL A 198 -14.10 52.02 -2.15
CA VAL A 198 -12.88 52.83 -2.18
C VAL A 198 -13.01 53.99 -1.21
N VAL A 199 -12.13 54.01 -0.23
CA VAL A 199 -12.00 55.06 0.78
C VAL A 199 -10.70 55.81 0.53
N ARG A 200 -10.81 57.10 0.18
CA ARG A 200 -9.69 58.01 -0.07
C ARG A 200 -10.11 59.45 0.25
N SER A 201 -9.14 60.35 0.35
CA SER A 201 -9.40 61.78 0.57
C SER A 201 -10.14 62.41 -0.62
N GLU A 202 -11.22 63.15 -0.35
CA GLU A 202 -12.00 63.84 -1.38
C GLU A 202 -11.25 65.05 -1.97
N LYS A 203 -11.35 65.23 -3.30
CA LYS A 203 -10.83 66.40 -4.03
C LYS A 203 -11.77 66.78 -5.18
N ASP A 204 -11.96 68.07 -5.37
CA ASP A 204 -12.63 68.62 -6.56
C ASP A 204 -11.60 68.79 -7.69
N VAL A 205 -11.90 68.25 -8.87
CA VAL A 205 -11.13 68.51 -10.08
C VAL A 205 -12.07 68.93 -11.20
N GLN A 206 -12.03 70.22 -11.53
CA GLN A 206 -12.77 70.83 -12.65
C GLN A 206 -14.28 70.52 -12.62
N GLY A 207 -14.89 70.49 -11.42
CA GLY A 207 -16.33 70.28 -11.25
C GLY A 207 -16.75 68.83 -11.02
N SER A 208 -15.81 67.87 -11.12
CA SER A 208 -16.02 66.48 -10.71
C SER A 208 -15.35 66.19 -9.37
N LEU A 209 -16.15 65.74 -8.40
CA LEU A 209 -15.68 65.40 -7.06
C LEU A 209 -15.12 63.98 -7.06
N VAL A 210 -13.79 63.86 -7.00
CA VAL A 210 -13.08 62.58 -6.91
C VAL A 210 -12.92 62.23 -5.42
N GLY A 211 -13.72 61.28 -4.94
CA GLY A 211 -13.82 60.95 -3.51
C GLY A 211 -14.06 59.47 -3.26
N HIS A 212 -14.87 59.16 -2.25
CA HIS A 212 -15.28 57.80 -1.91
C HIS A 212 -16.15 57.18 -3.02
N GLU A 213 -15.86 55.93 -3.41
CA GLU A 213 -16.54 55.24 -4.50
C GLU A 213 -16.98 53.84 -4.11
N PHE A 214 -18.09 53.39 -4.65
CA PHE A 214 -18.48 52.00 -4.69
C PHE A 214 -17.93 51.34 -5.96
N LYS A 215 -17.41 50.12 -5.84
CA LYS A 215 -16.91 49.31 -6.97
C LYS A 215 -17.63 47.98 -7.02
N ALA A 216 -18.00 47.56 -8.23
CA ALA A 216 -18.54 46.24 -8.46
C ALA A 216 -18.00 45.62 -9.74
N ASN A 217 -17.64 44.34 -9.65
CA ASN A 217 -17.20 43.53 -10.79
C ASN A 217 -18.09 42.31 -10.89
N VAL A 218 -18.53 41.97 -12.11
CA VAL A 218 -19.31 40.77 -12.37
C VAL A 218 -18.68 40.03 -13.54
N GLY A 219 -18.41 38.76 -13.37
CA GLY A 219 -17.70 37.94 -14.35
C GLY A 219 -18.40 36.61 -14.62
N LEU A 220 -18.37 36.19 -15.89
CA LEU A 220 -18.77 34.85 -16.33
C LEU A 220 -17.65 34.25 -17.16
N GLY A 221 -17.37 32.97 -16.94
CA GLY A 221 -16.36 32.21 -17.63
C GLY A 221 -16.83 30.80 -18.00
N TYR A 222 -16.38 30.31 -19.14
CA TYR A 222 -16.68 28.98 -19.65
C TYR A 222 -15.38 28.19 -19.85
N PRO A 223 -15.13 27.14 -19.04
CA PRO A 223 -13.97 26.27 -19.20
C PRO A 223 -14.19 25.30 -20.37
N LEU A 224 -13.29 25.28 -21.36
CA LEU A 224 -13.52 24.56 -22.63
C LEU A 224 -12.92 23.14 -22.70
N THR A 225 -11.78 22.87 -22.07
CA THR A 225 -11.02 21.63 -22.29
C THR A 225 -10.29 21.13 -21.04
N LYS A 226 -10.12 19.81 -20.92
CA LYS A 226 -9.11 19.13 -20.09
C LYS A 226 -8.25 18.27 -21.03
N PRO A 227 -6.91 18.20 -20.89
CA PRO A 227 -6.06 18.64 -19.77
C PRO A 227 -5.58 20.11 -19.86
N ILE A 228 -5.90 20.83 -20.94
CA ILE A 228 -5.50 22.24 -21.12
C ILE A 228 -6.57 23.15 -20.53
N ASP A 229 -6.26 23.79 -19.39
CA ASP A 229 -7.15 24.71 -18.67
C ASP A 229 -7.30 26.04 -19.46
N LEU A 230 -8.19 26.01 -20.46
CA LEU A 230 -8.61 27.14 -21.28
C LEU A 230 -9.96 27.66 -20.77
N LEU A 231 -9.97 28.91 -20.30
CA LEU A 231 -11.13 29.64 -19.84
C LEU A 231 -11.44 30.80 -20.79
N LEU A 232 -12.59 30.77 -21.46
CA LEU A 232 -13.14 31.98 -22.11
C LEU A 232 -13.95 32.75 -21.10
N PHE A 233 -13.86 34.08 -21.09
CA PHE A 233 -14.58 34.88 -20.12
C PHE A 233 -15.08 36.21 -20.67
N THR A 234 -16.10 36.74 -20.00
CA THR A 234 -16.62 38.09 -20.14
C THR A 234 -16.88 38.68 -18.76
N GLU A 235 -16.57 39.96 -18.56
CA GLU A 235 -16.77 40.62 -17.28
C GLU A 235 -17.14 42.10 -17.45
N PHE A 236 -17.90 42.60 -16.48
CA PHE A 236 -18.29 44.00 -16.37
C PHE A 236 -17.61 44.61 -15.15
N TYR A 237 -17.05 45.79 -15.33
CA TYR A 237 -16.45 46.60 -14.28
C TYR A 237 -17.21 47.91 -14.15
N VAL A 238 -17.65 48.25 -12.95
CA VAL A 238 -18.32 49.53 -12.68
C VAL A 238 -17.81 50.16 -11.39
N SER A 239 -17.69 51.48 -11.39
CA SER A 239 -17.47 52.27 -10.19
C SER A 239 -18.38 53.49 -10.18
N THR A 240 -18.90 53.88 -9.02
CA THR A 240 -19.74 55.07 -8.86
C THR A 240 -19.39 55.80 -7.55
N PRO A 241 -19.41 57.14 -7.51
CA PRO A 241 -19.25 57.90 -6.27
C PRO A 241 -20.40 57.62 -5.29
N PHE A 242 -20.13 57.58 -3.98
CA PHE A 242 -21.19 57.38 -2.97
C PHE A 242 -22.20 58.54 -2.90
N ARG A 243 -21.74 59.78 -3.10
CA ARG A 243 -22.60 60.98 -3.03
C ARG A 243 -23.57 61.10 -4.20
N ARG A 244 -23.22 60.52 -5.36
CA ARG A 244 -23.98 60.59 -6.63
C ARG A 244 -24.14 59.20 -7.22
N PHE A 245 -24.65 58.27 -6.41
CA PHE A 245 -24.75 56.85 -6.73
C PHE A 245 -25.59 56.62 -8.00
N PHE A 246 -24.92 56.33 -9.12
CA PHE A 246 -25.49 56.17 -10.47
C PHE A 246 -26.31 57.36 -11.01
N THR A 247 -26.32 58.50 -10.33
CA THR A 247 -27.04 59.70 -10.79
C THR A 247 -26.19 60.55 -11.74
N ALA A 248 -24.86 60.54 -11.57
CA ALA A 248 -23.92 61.18 -12.48
C ALA A 248 -23.31 60.13 -13.42
N ARG A 249 -23.89 60.02 -14.62
CA ARG A 249 -23.48 59.04 -15.64
C ARG A 249 -22.02 59.22 -16.08
N GLU A 250 -21.54 60.45 -16.10
CA GLU A 250 -20.17 60.83 -16.48
C GLU A 250 -19.12 60.52 -15.40
N GLU A 251 -19.56 60.35 -14.15
CA GLU A 251 -18.71 59.98 -13.00
C GLU A 251 -18.78 58.48 -12.70
N SER A 252 -19.58 57.72 -13.44
CA SER A 252 -19.85 56.30 -13.21
C SER A 252 -19.38 55.43 -14.39
N PRO A 253 -18.06 55.24 -14.57
CA PRO A 253 -17.54 54.45 -15.68
C PRO A 253 -18.03 52.99 -15.62
N LEU A 254 -18.42 52.47 -16.78
CA LEU A 254 -18.77 51.06 -16.98
C LEU A 254 -17.95 50.52 -18.15
N GLU A 255 -17.21 49.44 -17.92
CA GLU A 255 -16.44 48.74 -18.94
C GLU A 255 -16.92 47.30 -19.10
N LEU A 256 -16.93 46.81 -20.33
CA LEU A 256 -17.08 45.40 -20.68
C LEU A 256 -15.73 44.87 -21.14
N LEU A 257 -15.25 43.79 -20.54
CA LEU A 257 -14.04 43.08 -20.93
C LEU A 257 -14.40 41.67 -21.38
N ALA A 258 -13.68 41.15 -22.36
CA ALA A 258 -13.77 39.76 -22.79
C ALA A 258 -12.39 39.24 -23.18
N GLY A 259 -12.15 37.95 -22.94
CA GLY A 259 -10.84 37.36 -23.21
C GLY A 259 -10.79 35.86 -23.02
N ALA A 260 -9.57 35.35 -23.10
CA ALA A 260 -9.22 33.97 -22.86
C ALA A 260 -8.03 33.88 -21.90
N ARG A 261 -8.09 32.93 -20.99
CA ARG A 261 -6.96 32.53 -20.15
C ARG A 261 -6.61 31.08 -20.44
N LEU A 262 -5.35 30.81 -20.70
CA LEU A 262 -4.80 29.49 -20.95
C LEU A 262 -3.80 29.15 -19.85
N ARG A 263 -3.92 27.98 -19.22
CA ARG A 263 -2.97 27.48 -18.22
C ARG A 263 -2.42 26.12 -18.62
N ILE A 264 -1.09 26.01 -18.67
CA ILE A 264 -0.34 24.80 -19.03
C ILE A 264 0.84 24.65 -18.07
N LYS A 265 0.87 23.58 -17.26
CA LYS A 265 1.96 23.26 -16.32
C LYS A 265 2.41 24.47 -15.47
N GLY A 266 1.45 25.17 -14.88
CA GLY A 266 1.70 26.37 -14.06
C GLY A 266 1.91 27.67 -14.86
N VAL A 267 2.27 27.62 -16.15
CA VAL A 267 2.34 28.82 -17.01
C VAL A 267 0.94 29.27 -17.36
N GLN A 268 0.66 30.57 -17.17
CA GLN A 268 -0.62 31.20 -17.46
C GLN A 268 -0.44 32.28 -18.52
N LEU A 269 -1.28 32.24 -19.56
CA LEU A 269 -1.39 33.26 -20.60
C LEU A 269 -2.78 33.87 -20.54
N LEU A 270 -2.85 35.19 -20.53
CA LEU A 270 -4.10 35.97 -20.55
C LEU A 270 -4.10 36.84 -21.79
N VAL A 271 -5.16 36.81 -22.59
CA VAL A 271 -5.34 37.73 -23.70
C VAL A 271 -6.79 38.21 -23.71
N GLY A 272 -7.00 39.48 -23.99
CA GLY A 272 -8.35 40.00 -24.13
C GLY A 272 -8.40 41.46 -24.51
N GLY A 273 -9.62 41.96 -24.58
CA GLY A 273 -9.92 43.34 -24.88
C GLY A 273 -11.14 43.82 -24.15
N GLY A 274 -11.41 45.11 -24.26
CA GLY A 274 -12.54 45.71 -23.59
C GLY A 274 -12.97 47.03 -24.21
N LEU A 275 -14.19 47.43 -23.89
CA LEU A 275 -14.84 48.63 -24.38
C LEU A 275 -15.51 49.36 -23.21
N GLY A 276 -15.33 50.67 -23.14
CA GLY A 276 -16.09 51.53 -22.23
C GLY A 276 -17.53 51.68 -22.71
N LEU A 277 -18.48 51.06 -22.00
CA LEU A 277 -19.91 51.16 -22.28
C LEU A 277 -20.49 52.50 -21.80
N VAL A 278 -20.01 52.96 -20.64
CA VAL A 278 -20.29 54.30 -20.12
C VAL A 278 -18.97 55.05 -20.04
N ARG A 279 -18.94 56.19 -20.73
CA ARG A 279 -17.80 57.10 -20.76
C ARG A 279 -17.73 57.85 -19.43
N GLY A 280 -16.55 57.85 -18.83
CA GLY A 280 -16.26 58.53 -17.58
C GLY A 280 -14.77 58.51 -17.31
N ILE A 281 -14.33 59.20 -16.25
CA ILE A 281 -12.91 59.28 -15.92
C ILE A 281 -12.37 57.86 -15.66
N GLY A 282 -11.41 57.43 -16.49
CA GLY A 282 -10.78 56.12 -16.38
C GLY A 282 -11.42 54.99 -17.19
N SER A 283 -12.56 55.20 -17.86
CA SER A 283 -13.13 54.25 -18.84
C SER A 283 -12.61 54.56 -20.24
N PRO A 284 -11.75 53.72 -20.85
CA PRO A 284 -11.26 53.94 -22.18
C PRO A 284 -12.31 53.63 -23.24
N ALA A 285 -12.21 54.30 -24.39
CA ALA A 285 -13.01 53.95 -25.57
C ALA A 285 -12.75 52.50 -26.01
N GLY A 286 -11.54 52.00 -25.79
CA GLY A 286 -11.22 50.58 -25.93
C GLY A 286 -9.88 50.23 -25.29
N ARG A 287 -9.72 48.96 -24.91
CA ARG A 287 -8.46 48.41 -24.42
C ARG A 287 -8.14 47.04 -24.98
N VAL A 288 -6.85 46.71 -24.97
CA VAL A 288 -6.31 45.38 -25.23
C VAL A 288 -5.34 45.06 -24.10
N PHE A 289 -5.38 43.84 -23.60
CA PHE A 289 -4.47 43.37 -22.56
C PHE A 289 -3.88 42.00 -22.88
N LEU A 290 -2.64 41.82 -22.46
CA LEU A 290 -1.87 40.58 -22.59
C LEU A 290 -1.14 40.35 -21.27
N GLY A 291 -1.27 39.15 -20.72
CA GLY A 291 -0.60 38.74 -19.50
C GLY A 291 0.13 37.42 -19.67
N ILE A 292 1.27 37.30 -19.00
CA ILE A 292 2.02 36.06 -18.86
C ILE A 292 2.42 35.88 -17.41
N GLY A 293 2.33 34.64 -16.92
CA GLY A 293 2.59 34.35 -15.52
C GLY A 293 2.92 32.91 -15.23
N TYR A 294 3.29 32.66 -14.00
CA TYR A 294 3.50 31.34 -13.44
C TYR A 294 2.73 31.20 -12.12
N THR A 295 2.14 30.04 -11.89
CA THR A 295 1.52 29.66 -10.61
C THR A 295 1.96 28.27 -10.21
N THR A 296 2.18 28.08 -8.91
CA THR A 296 2.36 26.76 -8.31
C THR A 296 1.07 26.17 -7.76
N ASP A 297 -0.04 26.92 -7.79
CA ASP A 297 -1.32 26.46 -7.28
C ASP A 297 -2.06 25.65 -8.37
N THR A 298 -1.87 24.35 -8.32
CA THR A 298 -2.48 23.35 -9.23
C THR A 298 -3.55 22.59 -8.48
N ARG A 299 -4.72 22.35 -9.09
CA ARG A 299 -5.87 21.74 -8.42
C ARG A 299 -5.58 20.28 -8.05
N ASP A 300 -5.86 19.94 -6.79
CA ASP A 300 -5.83 18.59 -6.15
C ASP A 300 -7.08 18.56 -5.26
N ARG A 301 -8.02 17.64 -5.52
CA ARG A 301 -9.39 17.67 -5.01
C ARG A 301 -9.61 16.79 -3.79
N ASP A 302 -9.03 15.60 -3.75
CA ASP A 302 -9.06 14.71 -2.59
C ASP A 302 -7.90 14.97 -1.62
N GLY A 303 -6.89 15.72 -2.05
CA GLY A 303 -5.82 16.21 -1.19
C GLY A 303 -4.79 15.14 -0.88
N ASP A 304 -4.63 14.14 -1.74
CA ASP A 304 -3.61 13.10 -1.59
C ASP A 304 -2.21 13.57 -2.02
N GLY A 305 -2.09 14.76 -2.62
CA GLY A 305 -0.84 15.36 -3.05
C GLY A 305 -0.47 15.08 -4.51
N ILE A 306 -1.32 14.36 -5.25
CA ILE A 306 -1.27 14.20 -6.69
C ILE A 306 -2.25 15.22 -7.29
N VAL A 307 -1.84 15.89 -8.36
CA VAL A 307 -2.68 16.93 -8.98
C VAL A 307 -3.78 16.28 -9.83
N ASP A 308 -4.99 16.85 -9.87
CA ASP A 308 -6.16 16.35 -10.63
C ASP A 308 -5.85 16.01 -12.12
N ALA A 309 -4.77 16.56 -12.67
CA ALA A 309 -4.36 16.35 -14.06
C ALA A 309 -3.46 15.11 -14.26
N GLU A 310 -2.81 14.65 -13.20
CA GLU A 310 -1.92 13.47 -13.15
C GLU A 310 -2.58 12.30 -12.40
N ASP A 311 -3.58 12.61 -11.58
CA ASP A 311 -4.38 11.70 -10.78
C ASP A 311 -5.44 10.95 -11.63
N LYS A 312 -5.43 9.62 -11.56
CA LYS A 312 -6.40 8.75 -12.23
C LYS A 312 -7.74 8.67 -11.48
N CYS A 313 -7.76 8.90 -10.17
CA CYS A 313 -8.94 8.91 -9.33
C CYS A 313 -9.10 10.24 -8.57
N PRO A 314 -9.39 11.40 -9.24
CA PRO A 314 -9.38 12.74 -8.64
C PRO A 314 -10.43 13.06 -7.57
N ASN A 315 -11.10 12.07 -6.99
CA ASN A 315 -12.01 12.25 -5.87
C ASN A 315 -11.76 11.23 -4.75
N ASP A 316 -10.87 10.26 -4.96
CA ASP A 316 -10.64 9.14 -4.07
C ASP A 316 -9.15 9.14 -3.71
N PRO A 317 -8.80 9.55 -2.47
CA PRO A 317 -7.40 9.76 -2.12
C PRO A 317 -6.62 8.46 -2.12
N GLU A 318 -5.43 8.49 -2.70
CA GLU A 318 -4.42 7.44 -2.66
C GLU A 318 -4.14 6.92 -1.24
N ASP A 319 -4.00 5.61 -1.08
CA ASP A 319 -3.54 4.99 0.16
C ASP A 319 -2.04 4.66 0.08
N LYS A 320 -1.25 5.62 0.55
CA LYS A 320 0.23 5.58 0.53
C LYS A 320 0.82 4.45 1.36
N ASP A 321 0.78 3.22 0.86
CA ASP A 321 1.27 2.01 1.51
C ASP A 321 2.51 1.43 0.79
N GLY A 322 2.90 2.03 -0.34
CA GLY A 322 4.06 1.63 -1.14
C GLY A 322 3.71 0.77 -2.36
N PHE A 323 2.44 0.43 -2.56
CA PHE A 323 1.91 -0.22 -3.74
C PHE A 323 1.23 0.82 -4.65
N GLU A 324 1.62 0.87 -5.92
CA GLU A 324 1.08 1.75 -6.97
C GLU A 324 0.82 3.26 -6.65
N ASP A 325 1.33 3.80 -5.53
CA ASP A 325 1.26 5.17 -4.94
C ASP A 325 1.33 6.39 -5.89
N GLN A 326 1.74 6.22 -7.15
CA GLN A 326 1.97 7.32 -8.10
C GLN A 326 0.77 7.60 -9.00
N ASP A 327 -0.25 6.76 -8.96
CA ASP A 327 -1.34 6.83 -9.92
C ASP A 327 -2.60 7.57 -9.40
N GLY A 328 -2.67 7.80 -8.09
CA GLY A 328 -3.72 8.58 -7.43
C GLY A 328 -4.99 7.77 -7.17
N CYS A 329 -4.96 6.46 -7.37
CA CYS A 329 -6.08 5.58 -7.11
C CYS A 329 -5.79 4.70 -5.91
N PRO A 330 -6.69 4.65 -4.92
CA PRO A 330 -6.51 3.74 -3.81
C PRO A 330 -6.59 2.27 -4.26
N ASP A 331 -5.73 1.45 -3.67
CA ASP A 331 -5.55 0.02 -3.92
C ASP A 331 -6.04 -0.81 -2.72
N PRO A 332 -7.32 -1.22 -2.71
CA PRO A 332 -7.92 -1.92 -1.59
C PRO A 332 -7.59 -3.43 -1.53
N ASP A 333 -6.92 -3.98 -2.54
CA ASP A 333 -6.57 -5.40 -2.70
C ASP A 333 -5.35 -5.52 -3.62
N ASN A 334 -4.17 -5.40 -3.00
CA ASN A 334 -2.88 -5.23 -3.67
C ASN A 334 -2.47 -6.49 -4.47
N ASP A 335 -2.65 -7.67 -3.90
CA ASP A 335 -2.27 -8.95 -4.53
C ASP A 335 -3.42 -9.67 -5.28
N LYS A 336 -4.64 -9.12 -5.20
CA LYS A 336 -5.82 -9.52 -5.97
C LYS A 336 -6.34 -10.91 -5.61
N ASP A 337 -6.16 -11.31 -4.36
CA ASP A 337 -6.71 -12.55 -3.84
C ASP A 337 -8.20 -12.43 -3.44
N GLY A 338 -8.73 -11.21 -3.40
CA GLY A 338 -10.12 -10.89 -3.07
C GLY A 338 -10.35 -10.60 -1.57
N ILE A 339 -9.30 -10.50 -0.77
CA ILE A 339 -9.32 -10.10 0.63
C ILE A 339 -8.79 -8.66 0.71
N CYS A 340 -9.47 -7.79 1.47
CA CYS A 340 -9.10 -6.38 1.47
C CYS A 340 -7.86 -6.12 2.30
N ASP A 341 -6.98 -5.23 1.83
CA ASP A 341 -5.86 -4.74 2.60
C ASP A 341 -6.28 -4.18 3.99
N PRO A 342 -5.42 -4.29 5.02
CA PRO A 342 -5.76 -3.92 6.39
C PRO A 342 -6.27 -2.48 6.53
N TRP A 343 -5.77 -1.57 5.69
CA TRP A 343 -6.12 -0.15 5.75
C TRP A 343 -7.62 0.07 5.44
N VAL A 344 -8.22 -0.76 4.60
CA VAL A 344 -9.64 -0.67 4.20
C VAL A 344 -10.53 -0.88 5.42
N ALA A 345 -10.25 -1.93 6.19
CA ALA A 345 -10.95 -2.23 7.45
C ALA A 345 -10.68 -1.16 8.51
N GLN A 346 -9.44 -0.70 8.66
CA GLN A 346 -9.05 0.34 9.63
C GLN A 346 -9.74 1.69 9.37
N LYS A 347 -9.93 2.06 8.10
CA LYS A 347 -10.67 3.27 7.70
C LYS A 347 -12.20 3.07 7.70
N GLY A 348 -12.70 1.87 7.95
CA GLY A 348 -14.12 1.54 7.94
C GLY A 348 -14.75 1.58 6.54
N LEU A 349 -13.95 1.29 5.51
CA LEU A 349 -14.33 1.43 4.10
C LEU A 349 -14.72 0.10 3.43
N LEU A 350 -14.84 -1.00 4.19
CA LEU A 350 -15.24 -2.31 3.66
C LEU A 350 -16.55 -2.26 2.85
N GLY A 351 -17.52 -1.43 3.26
CA GLY A 351 -18.76 -1.26 2.49
C GLY A 351 -18.58 -0.56 1.14
N LYS A 352 -17.58 0.33 1.00
CA LYS A 352 -17.26 1.01 -0.26
C LYS A 352 -16.63 0.04 -1.26
N TYR A 353 -15.75 -0.84 -0.79
CA TYR A 353 -14.96 -1.76 -1.61
C TYR A 353 -15.48 -3.21 -1.62
N ALA A 354 -16.67 -3.47 -1.08
CA ALA A 354 -17.28 -4.81 -1.03
C ALA A 354 -17.48 -5.50 -2.40
N HIS A 355 -17.37 -4.75 -3.50
CA HIS A 355 -17.43 -5.27 -4.87
C HIS A 355 -16.06 -5.73 -5.41
N ILE A 356 -14.99 -5.39 -4.71
CA ILE A 356 -13.60 -5.71 -5.05
C ILE A 356 -13.11 -6.83 -4.13
N CYS A 357 -13.21 -6.61 -2.82
CA CYS A 357 -12.62 -7.46 -1.80
C CYS A 357 -13.52 -7.59 -0.56
N HIS A 358 -13.19 -8.53 0.33
CA HIS A 358 -13.88 -8.74 1.62
C HIS A 358 -12.88 -9.01 2.76
N GLY A 359 -13.32 -8.96 4.02
CA GLY A 359 -12.43 -9.31 5.13
C GLY A 359 -11.29 -8.31 5.36
N SER A 360 -10.19 -8.77 5.94
CA SER A 360 -8.98 -7.99 6.19
C SER A 360 -7.77 -8.90 6.07
N ASP A 361 -6.96 -8.63 5.07
CA ASP A 361 -5.76 -9.39 4.73
C ASP A 361 -4.63 -9.10 5.73
N LYS A 362 -3.93 -10.15 6.17
CA LYS A 362 -2.73 -10.05 7.02
C LYS A 362 -1.43 -9.97 6.21
N CYS A 363 -1.44 -10.40 4.95
CA CYS A 363 -0.30 -10.48 4.04
C CYS A 363 -0.59 -9.73 2.72
N PRO A 364 -0.69 -8.38 2.73
CA PRO A 364 -1.24 -7.57 1.62
C PRO A 364 -0.59 -7.71 0.24
N ASN A 365 0.57 -8.36 0.15
CA ASN A 365 1.34 -8.46 -1.09
C ASN A 365 1.57 -9.91 -1.53
N ASP A 366 1.00 -10.87 -0.80
CA ASP A 366 1.24 -12.29 -0.98
C ASP A 366 -0.11 -13.01 -1.02
N ALA A 367 -0.62 -13.27 -2.22
CA ALA A 367 -1.94 -13.83 -2.40
C ALA A 367 -2.15 -15.20 -1.72
N GLU A 368 -3.30 -15.35 -1.07
CA GLU A 368 -3.83 -16.56 -0.45
C GLU A 368 -3.87 -17.78 -1.40
N ASP A 369 -3.56 -18.99 -0.89
CA ASP A 369 -3.49 -20.21 -1.67
C ASP A 369 -4.74 -21.13 -1.62
N LYS A 370 -5.85 -20.72 -1.01
CA LYS A 370 -7.22 -21.25 -1.23
C LYS A 370 -7.30 -22.78 -1.37
N ASP A 371 -6.68 -23.50 -0.44
CA ASP A 371 -6.63 -24.95 -0.43
C ASP A 371 -7.55 -25.58 0.64
N GLY A 372 -8.22 -24.74 1.43
CA GLY A 372 -9.13 -25.10 2.50
C GLY A 372 -8.49 -25.04 3.89
N PHE A 373 -7.23 -24.64 4.00
CA PHE A 373 -6.53 -24.38 5.24
C PHE A 373 -6.35 -22.87 5.42
N GLU A 374 -6.82 -22.32 6.55
CA GLU A 374 -6.70 -20.91 6.95
C GLU A 374 -7.05 -19.80 5.90
N ASP A 375 -7.69 -20.15 4.76
CA ASP A 375 -8.16 -19.32 3.62
C ASP A 375 -8.82 -17.94 3.91
N GLU A 376 -9.22 -17.65 5.15
CA GLU A 376 -9.91 -16.39 5.52
C GLU A 376 -8.96 -15.26 5.92
N ASP A 377 -7.65 -15.54 6.07
CA ASP A 377 -6.72 -14.59 6.65
C ASP A 377 -5.83 -13.83 5.64
N GLY A 378 -5.87 -14.25 4.36
CA GLY A 378 -5.17 -13.62 3.24
C GLY A 378 -3.68 -13.95 3.18
N CYS A 379 -3.19 -14.85 4.03
CA CYS A 379 -1.80 -15.27 4.01
C CYS A 379 -1.64 -16.68 3.43
N PRO A 380 -0.82 -16.86 2.39
CA PRO A 380 -0.55 -18.19 1.88
C PRO A 380 0.14 -19.04 2.94
N ASP A 381 -0.29 -20.28 3.02
CA ASP A 381 0.19 -21.34 3.91
C ASP A 381 1.02 -22.36 3.11
N PRO A 382 2.34 -22.14 3.02
CA PRO A 382 3.22 -23.03 2.24
C PRO A 382 3.54 -24.36 2.94
N ASP A 383 3.10 -24.55 4.19
CA ASP A 383 3.39 -25.71 5.07
C ASP A 383 2.30 -25.79 6.15
N ASN A 384 1.18 -26.41 5.79
CA ASN A 384 -0.05 -26.43 6.58
C ASN A 384 0.13 -27.14 7.93
N ASP A 385 0.82 -28.29 7.95
CA ASP A 385 1.04 -29.09 9.15
C ASP A 385 2.34 -28.79 9.92
N LYS A 386 3.19 -27.91 9.36
CA LYS A 386 4.38 -27.33 9.99
C LYS A 386 5.48 -28.34 10.25
N ASP A 387 5.59 -29.36 9.40
CA ASP A 387 6.64 -30.36 9.48
C ASP A 387 7.95 -29.93 8.80
N GLY A 388 7.92 -28.82 8.06
CA GLY A 388 9.05 -28.24 7.33
C GLY A 388 9.16 -28.69 5.86
N ILE A 389 8.16 -29.39 5.33
CA ILE A 389 8.06 -29.80 3.94
C ILE A 389 6.96 -28.96 3.27
N CYS A 390 7.25 -28.42 2.08
CA CYS A 390 6.31 -27.49 1.48
C CYS A 390 5.11 -28.21 0.86
N ASP A 391 3.93 -27.63 0.98
CA ASP A 391 2.74 -28.07 0.27
C ASP A 391 2.96 -28.17 -1.26
N PRO A 392 2.25 -29.08 -1.96
CA PRO A 392 2.40 -29.29 -3.41
C PRO A 392 2.17 -28.03 -4.23
N TRP A 393 1.34 -27.11 -3.76
CA TRP A 393 1.01 -25.88 -4.48
C TRP A 393 2.24 -24.98 -4.66
N VAL A 394 3.14 -24.95 -3.67
CA VAL A 394 4.37 -24.14 -3.69
C VAL A 394 5.25 -24.52 -4.88
N ALA A 395 5.47 -25.83 -5.07
CA ALA A 395 6.21 -26.36 -6.20
C ALA A 395 5.48 -26.14 -7.54
N ARG A 396 4.16 -26.34 -7.58
CA ARG A 396 3.34 -26.12 -8.79
C ARG A 396 3.37 -24.67 -9.28
N LYS A 397 3.44 -23.70 -8.36
CA LYS A 397 3.55 -22.26 -8.66
C LYS A 397 5.01 -21.80 -8.90
N GLY A 398 6.00 -22.66 -8.70
CA GLY A 398 7.42 -22.33 -8.84
C GLY A 398 7.96 -21.43 -7.72
N LEU A 399 7.34 -21.45 -6.55
CA LEU A 399 7.64 -20.56 -5.41
C LEU A 399 8.57 -21.18 -4.36
N SER A 400 9.14 -22.36 -4.62
CA SER A 400 10.03 -23.06 -3.67
C SER A 400 11.24 -22.24 -3.22
N ALA A 401 11.74 -21.31 -4.05
CA ALA A 401 12.81 -20.40 -3.66
C ALA A 401 12.35 -19.32 -2.65
N LYS A 402 11.13 -18.78 -2.85
CA LYS A 402 10.50 -17.76 -1.99
C LYS A 402 10.31 -18.30 -0.57
N TYR A 403 9.80 -19.53 -0.45
CA TYR A 403 9.48 -20.14 0.84
C TYR A 403 10.58 -21.05 1.41
N SER A 404 11.80 -21.01 0.85
CA SER A 404 12.93 -21.87 1.27
C SER A 404 13.38 -21.69 2.73
N SER A 405 12.98 -20.60 3.38
CA SER A 405 13.19 -20.35 4.81
C SER A 405 12.13 -21.01 5.71
N VAL A 406 10.96 -21.32 5.15
CA VAL A 406 9.82 -21.91 5.87
C VAL A 406 9.88 -23.43 5.72
N CYS A 407 9.92 -23.90 4.47
CA CYS A 407 9.77 -25.31 4.13
C CYS A 407 10.69 -25.72 2.97
N ARG A 408 10.85 -27.03 2.73
CA ARG A 408 11.62 -27.58 1.60
C ARG A 408 10.97 -28.82 1.01
N GLY A 409 11.15 -29.04 -0.29
CA GLY A 409 10.61 -30.23 -0.94
C GLY A 409 9.16 -30.04 -1.37
N SER A 410 8.41 -31.14 -1.44
CA SER A 410 7.00 -31.17 -1.81
C SER A 410 6.33 -32.28 -1.02
N ASP A 411 5.47 -31.91 -0.09
CA ASP A 411 4.68 -32.79 0.74
C ASP A 411 3.56 -33.42 -0.10
N LYS A 412 3.31 -34.72 0.10
CA LYS A 412 2.21 -35.45 -0.53
C LYS A 412 0.92 -35.45 0.29
N CYS A 413 0.98 -35.13 1.57
CA CYS A 413 -0.16 -35.08 2.48
C CYS A 413 -0.11 -33.82 3.36
N PRO A 414 -0.44 -32.66 2.76
CA PRO A 414 -0.37 -31.31 3.36
C PRO A 414 -0.79 -31.11 4.82
N ASN A 415 -1.69 -31.97 5.32
CA ASN A 415 -2.34 -31.77 6.61
C ASN A 415 -1.87 -32.77 7.67
N ASP A 416 -0.90 -33.61 7.35
CA ASP A 416 -0.50 -34.76 8.12
C ASP A 416 1.03 -34.84 8.26
N ALA A 417 1.55 -34.25 9.34
CA ALA A 417 2.99 -34.12 9.54
C ALA A 417 3.78 -35.44 9.49
N GLU A 418 4.92 -35.41 8.80
CA GLU A 418 5.93 -36.46 8.70
C GLU A 418 6.45 -36.94 10.07
N ASP A 419 6.67 -38.26 10.22
CA ASP A 419 7.08 -38.87 11.48
C ASP A 419 8.59 -39.11 11.64
N LYS A 420 9.46 -38.62 10.74
CA LYS A 420 10.93 -38.43 10.92
C LYS A 420 11.63 -39.52 11.73
N ASP A 421 11.36 -40.78 11.38
CA ASP A 421 11.94 -41.94 12.05
C ASP A 421 13.10 -42.57 11.25
N GLY A 422 13.40 -42.01 10.07
CA GLY A 422 14.43 -42.44 9.14
C GLY A 422 13.90 -43.32 8.00
N PHE A 423 12.59 -43.54 7.93
CA PHE A 423 11.91 -44.26 6.87
C PHE A 423 11.07 -43.29 6.04
N GLN A 424 11.44 -43.13 4.77
CA GLN A 424 10.77 -42.26 3.79
C GLN A 424 10.49 -40.80 4.18
N ASP A 425 11.18 -40.25 5.18
CA ASP A 425 11.14 -38.85 5.65
C ASP A 425 11.15 -37.71 4.58
N ASP A 426 11.45 -38.01 3.31
CA ASP A 426 11.55 -37.03 2.22
C ASP A 426 10.20 -36.76 1.53
N ASP A 427 9.14 -37.52 1.82
CA ASP A 427 7.87 -37.43 1.10
C ASP A 427 6.74 -36.67 1.79
N GLY A 428 6.99 -36.25 3.03
CA GLY A 428 6.09 -35.44 3.86
C GLY A 428 4.98 -36.25 4.50
N CYS A 429 4.95 -37.57 4.31
CA CYS A 429 3.88 -38.39 4.81
C CYS A 429 4.25 -39.36 5.93
N PRO A 430 3.49 -39.31 7.04
CA PRO A 430 3.74 -40.20 8.14
C PRO A 430 3.50 -41.66 7.75
N ASP A 431 4.51 -42.48 8.00
CA ASP A 431 4.53 -43.90 7.80
C ASP A 431 4.19 -44.63 9.11
N ALA A 432 2.95 -45.10 9.19
CA ALA A 432 2.44 -45.70 10.43
C ALA A 432 2.80 -47.20 10.61
N ASP A 433 3.37 -47.83 9.57
CA ASP A 433 3.70 -49.27 9.49
C ASP A 433 4.83 -49.47 8.45
N ASN A 434 6.07 -49.18 8.86
CA ASN A 434 7.25 -49.17 7.98
C ASN A 434 7.51 -50.54 7.32
N ASP A 435 7.30 -51.63 8.04
CA ASP A 435 7.63 -52.98 7.59
C ASP A 435 6.44 -53.76 7.01
N ASN A 436 5.25 -53.15 7.01
CA ASN A 436 4.00 -53.68 6.47
C ASN A 436 3.55 -55.00 7.11
N ASP A 437 3.81 -55.21 8.39
CA ASP A 437 3.34 -56.38 9.14
C ASP A 437 1.95 -56.20 9.79
N ARG A 438 1.36 -55.00 9.63
CA ARG A 438 0.05 -54.55 10.16
C ARG A 438 0.06 -54.28 11.66
N VAL A 439 1.21 -54.14 12.28
CA VAL A 439 1.38 -53.62 13.63
C VAL A 439 1.88 -52.19 13.51
N CYS A 440 1.20 -51.24 14.16
CA CYS A 440 1.59 -49.83 13.99
C CYS A 440 2.91 -49.55 14.67
N ASP A 441 3.69 -48.63 14.12
CA ASP A 441 4.93 -48.18 14.75
C ASP A 441 4.71 -47.52 16.11
N PRO A 442 5.70 -47.56 17.02
CA PRO A 442 5.59 -47.00 18.37
C PRO A 442 5.10 -45.56 18.43
N TRP A 443 5.48 -44.76 17.43
CA TRP A 443 5.19 -43.34 17.38
C TRP A 443 3.68 -43.08 17.25
N VAL A 444 2.94 -43.94 16.53
CA VAL A 444 1.49 -43.82 16.31
C VAL A 444 0.74 -43.83 17.65
N ALA A 445 1.10 -44.77 18.53
CA ALA A 445 0.52 -44.85 19.87
C ALA A 445 0.99 -43.71 20.78
N LYS A 446 2.26 -43.28 20.63
CA LYS A 446 2.83 -42.17 21.40
C LYS A 446 2.17 -40.82 21.09
N MET A 447 1.77 -40.60 19.84
CA MET A 447 1.03 -39.42 19.39
C MET A 447 -0.49 -39.52 19.61
N GLY A 448 -1.00 -40.69 20.05
CA GLY A 448 -2.43 -40.90 20.27
C GLY A 448 -3.24 -41.08 18.97
N LEU A 449 -2.58 -41.41 17.86
CA LEU A 449 -3.17 -41.49 16.52
C LEU A 449 -3.67 -42.89 16.14
N SER A 450 -3.72 -43.84 17.08
CA SER A 450 -4.14 -45.22 16.80
C SER A 450 -5.54 -45.34 16.18
N ALA A 451 -6.45 -44.39 16.43
CA ALA A 451 -7.77 -44.36 15.79
C ALA A 451 -7.72 -43.92 14.32
N LYS A 452 -6.83 -42.98 13.98
CA LYS A 452 -6.64 -42.46 12.62
C LYS A 452 -6.14 -43.57 11.68
N TYR A 453 -5.17 -44.36 12.15
CA TYR A 453 -4.54 -45.43 11.36
C TYR A 453 -5.13 -46.82 11.58
N ALA A 454 -6.30 -46.94 12.22
CA ALA A 454 -6.92 -48.22 12.56
C ALA A 454 -7.27 -49.09 11.34
N SER A 455 -7.41 -48.50 10.16
CA SER A 455 -7.62 -49.20 8.88
C SER A 455 -6.33 -49.81 8.31
N LEU A 456 -5.16 -49.27 8.67
CA LEU A 456 -3.86 -49.66 8.17
C LEU A 456 -3.20 -50.70 9.08
N CYS A 457 -3.09 -50.41 10.37
CA CYS A 457 -2.33 -51.20 11.33
C CYS A 457 -3.03 -51.24 12.71
N SER A 458 -2.56 -52.10 13.62
CA SER A 458 -3.09 -52.18 14.99
C SER A 458 -2.02 -52.51 16.04
N GLY A 459 -2.12 -51.91 17.22
CA GLY A 459 -1.19 -52.16 18.32
C GLY A 459 0.03 -51.24 18.29
N SER A 460 1.17 -51.74 18.77
CA SER A 460 2.44 -51.03 18.81
C SER A 460 3.57 -52.03 18.58
N ASP A 461 4.33 -51.80 17.51
CA ASP A 461 5.45 -52.61 17.08
C ASP A 461 6.66 -52.33 17.97
N LYS A 462 7.44 -53.35 18.30
CA LYS A 462 8.71 -53.24 19.03
C LYS A 462 9.92 -53.32 18.10
N CYS A 463 9.72 -53.64 16.84
CA CYS A 463 10.69 -53.82 15.78
C CYS A 463 10.23 -53.13 14.47
N PRO A 464 10.12 -51.78 14.44
CA PRO A 464 9.52 -51.01 13.34
C PRO A 464 9.94 -51.39 11.91
N ASP A 465 11.21 -51.72 11.72
CA ASP A 465 11.78 -51.96 10.38
C ASP A 465 11.87 -53.44 9.99
N VAL A 466 11.32 -54.38 10.79
CA VAL A 466 11.55 -55.81 10.61
C VAL A 466 10.28 -56.64 10.84
N PRO A 467 9.67 -57.17 9.76
CA PRO A 467 8.34 -57.76 9.85
C PRO A 467 8.24 -58.90 10.85
N GLY A 468 7.18 -58.93 11.66
CA GLY A 468 6.91 -59.99 12.61
C GLY A 468 5.45 -60.39 12.71
N ASP A 469 5.10 -60.98 13.85
CA ASP A 469 3.74 -61.43 14.14
C ASP A 469 3.15 -60.51 15.21
N PRO A 470 1.90 -60.01 15.03
CA PRO A 470 1.21 -59.20 16.03
C PRO A 470 1.21 -59.81 17.44
N LYS A 471 1.17 -61.14 17.57
CA LYS A 471 1.21 -61.85 18.86
C LYS A 471 2.52 -61.67 19.61
N ASN A 472 3.60 -61.31 18.91
CA ASN A 472 4.91 -61.03 19.48
C ASN A 472 5.24 -59.53 19.46
N GLY A 473 4.25 -58.67 19.24
CA GLY A 473 4.42 -57.22 19.15
C GLY A 473 5.30 -56.82 17.98
N GLY A 474 5.01 -57.35 16.78
CA GLY A 474 5.66 -57.02 15.52
C GLY A 474 7.11 -57.49 15.35
N CYS A 475 7.71 -58.07 16.39
CA CYS A 475 9.07 -58.60 16.27
C CYS A 475 9.15 -60.04 15.72
N PRO A 476 10.16 -60.37 14.88
CA PRO A 476 10.41 -61.74 14.48
C PRO A 476 10.95 -62.59 15.65
N LEU A 477 10.57 -63.86 15.69
CA LEU A 477 11.11 -64.82 16.68
C LEU A 477 12.46 -65.42 16.26
N VAL A 478 12.77 -65.37 14.96
CA VAL A 478 13.94 -66.01 14.36
C VAL A 478 14.55 -65.14 13.26
N ARG A 479 15.86 -65.21 13.07
CA ARG A 479 16.60 -64.52 12.01
C ARG A 479 17.40 -65.51 11.18
N LEU A 480 17.20 -65.51 9.87
CA LEU A 480 17.97 -66.35 8.95
C LEU A 480 19.31 -65.68 8.62
N THR A 481 20.42 -66.38 8.84
CA THR A 481 21.76 -65.94 8.41
C THR A 481 22.30 -66.90 7.34
N LYS A 482 23.48 -66.59 6.78
CA LYS A 482 24.16 -67.47 5.80
C LYS A 482 24.42 -68.88 6.33
N THR A 483 24.66 -69.03 7.64
CA THR A 483 25.16 -70.28 8.25
C THR A 483 24.26 -70.87 9.33
N LYS A 484 23.24 -70.13 9.80
CA LYS A 484 22.35 -70.56 10.90
C LYS A 484 20.98 -69.87 10.85
N ILE A 485 19.99 -70.51 11.46
CA ILE A 485 18.72 -69.88 11.86
C ILE A 485 18.90 -69.47 13.32
N GLU A 486 19.09 -68.18 13.57
CA GLU A 486 19.23 -67.65 14.92
C GLU A 486 17.86 -67.54 15.57
N ILE A 487 17.67 -68.18 16.72
CA ILE A 487 16.51 -67.95 17.57
C ILE A 487 16.80 -66.74 18.48
N LEU A 488 15.85 -65.80 18.56
CA LEU A 488 15.98 -64.63 19.44
C LEU A 488 15.47 -64.91 20.86
N GLN A 489 14.76 -66.04 21.04
CA GLN A 489 14.27 -66.54 22.32
C GLN A 489 14.82 -67.94 22.63
N LYS A 490 14.70 -68.40 23.88
CA LYS A 490 15.18 -69.71 24.31
C LYS A 490 14.12 -70.80 24.13
N VAL A 491 14.56 -71.98 23.70
CA VAL A 491 13.73 -73.19 23.77
C VAL A 491 13.76 -73.76 25.19
N TYR A 492 12.60 -73.79 25.83
CA TYR A 492 12.42 -74.28 27.19
C TYR A 492 12.08 -75.77 27.21
N PHE A 493 12.67 -76.47 28.17
CA PHE A 493 12.40 -77.87 28.45
C PHE A 493 12.02 -78.05 29.92
N ASP A 494 11.32 -79.13 30.23
CA ASP A 494 11.14 -79.53 31.62
C ASP A 494 12.49 -79.87 32.28
N THR A 495 12.58 -79.61 33.59
CA THR A 495 13.81 -79.79 34.37
C THR A 495 14.33 -81.23 34.22
N ASN A 496 15.61 -81.35 33.84
CA ASN A 496 16.31 -82.62 33.56
C ASN A 496 15.62 -83.54 32.50
N LYS A 497 14.63 -83.05 31.77
CA LYS A 497 13.88 -83.78 30.73
C LYS A 497 14.16 -83.20 29.34
N ALA A 498 13.71 -83.94 28.33
CA ALA A 498 13.77 -83.55 26.91
C ALA A 498 12.39 -83.21 26.34
N THR A 499 11.38 -83.05 27.20
CA THR A 499 10.04 -82.59 26.84
C THR A 499 10.09 -81.08 26.65
N ILE A 500 9.68 -80.60 25.48
CA ILE A 500 9.63 -79.17 25.13
C ILE A 500 8.41 -78.55 25.82
N LYS A 501 8.59 -77.39 26.47
CA LYS A 501 7.47 -76.67 27.07
C LYS A 501 6.63 -75.98 26.00
N LYS A 502 5.30 -75.91 26.21
CA LYS A 502 4.34 -75.30 25.27
C LYS A 502 4.72 -73.87 24.87
N VAL A 503 5.31 -73.10 25.79
CA VAL A 503 5.79 -71.72 25.55
C VAL A 503 6.79 -71.61 24.39
N SER A 504 7.49 -72.70 24.03
CA SER A 504 8.48 -72.68 22.94
C SER A 504 7.92 -73.12 21.59
N PHE A 505 6.64 -73.51 21.49
CA PHE A 505 6.05 -73.94 20.22
C PHE A 505 6.00 -72.82 19.18
N PRO A 506 5.56 -71.58 19.49
CA PRO A 506 5.57 -70.49 18.50
C PRO A 506 6.96 -70.22 17.91
N LEU A 507 8.00 -70.27 18.75
CA LEU A 507 9.40 -70.13 18.29
C LEU A 507 9.81 -71.25 17.33
N LEU A 508 9.41 -72.49 17.63
CA LEU A 508 9.73 -73.63 16.78
C LEU A 508 8.93 -73.61 15.48
N ASP A 509 7.67 -73.17 15.53
CA ASP A 509 6.84 -72.94 14.34
C ASP A 509 7.46 -71.88 13.43
N ALA A 510 8.00 -70.78 13.99
CA ALA A 510 8.75 -69.78 13.22
C ALA A 510 9.99 -70.39 12.52
N VAL A 511 10.73 -71.29 13.19
CA VAL A 511 11.83 -72.04 12.53
C VAL A 511 11.30 -72.93 11.39
N VAL A 512 10.15 -73.57 11.56
CA VAL A 512 9.50 -74.38 10.51
C VAL A 512 9.14 -73.50 9.31
N GLU A 513 8.55 -72.33 9.54
CA GLU A 513 8.17 -71.41 8.48
C GLU A 513 9.37 -70.93 7.68
N VAL A 514 10.48 -70.58 8.35
CA VAL A 514 11.74 -70.25 7.67
C VAL A 514 12.19 -71.40 6.77
N LEU A 515 12.13 -72.65 7.25
CA LEU A 515 12.52 -73.84 6.45
C LEU A 515 11.55 -74.16 5.29
N LYS A 516 10.27 -73.80 5.42
CA LYS A 516 9.26 -73.94 4.35
C LYS A 516 9.45 -72.86 3.28
N LYS A 517 9.65 -71.60 3.68
CA LYS A 517 9.93 -70.47 2.77
C LYS A 517 11.29 -70.59 2.08
N ASN A 518 12.25 -71.32 2.67
CA ASN A 518 13.60 -71.53 2.14
C ASN A 518 13.85 -73.03 1.85
N PRO A 519 13.25 -73.60 0.79
CA PRO A 519 13.42 -75.02 0.43
C PRO A 519 14.85 -75.36 -0.02
N ASP A 520 15.65 -74.35 -0.38
CA ASP A 520 17.06 -74.44 -0.73
C ASP A 520 17.96 -74.87 0.45
N ILE A 521 17.51 -74.68 1.70
CA ILE A 521 18.16 -75.25 2.89
C ILE A 521 17.92 -76.76 2.92
N THR A 522 18.84 -77.52 2.32
CA THR A 522 18.69 -78.97 2.15
C THR A 522 19.12 -79.80 3.36
N LEU A 523 19.96 -79.25 4.24
CA LEU A 523 20.33 -79.93 5.49
C LEU A 523 20.56 -78.94 6.64
N LEU A 524 19.70 -79.01 7.66
CA LEU A 524 19.80 -78.27 8.92
C LEU A 524 20.18 -79.20 10.07
N ARG A 525 21.15 -78.79 10.89
CA ARG A 525 21.55 -79.48 12.12
C ARG A 525 21.00 -78.74 13.34
N VAL A 526 20.21 -79.45 14.14
CA VAL A 526 19.78 -79.02 15.47
C VAL A 526 20.84 -79.42 16.49
N GLU A 527 21.44 -78.44 17.14
CA GLU A 527 22.48 -78.64 18.16
C GLU A 527 21.90 -78.43 19.56
N GLY A 528 22.18 -79.35 20.48
CA GLY A 528 21.83 -79.20 21.90
C GLY A 528 23.06 -78.99 22.76
N HIS A 529 23.02 -78.02 23.67
CA HIS A 529 24.12 -77.67 24.56
C HIS A 529 23.64 -77.63 26.03
N THR A 530 24.53 -77.94 26.97
CA THR A 530 24.28 -77.86 28.43
C THR A 530 25.32 -77.00 29.12
N ASP A 531 25.06 -76.63 30.39
CA ASP A 531 26.09 -76.09 31.28
C ASP A 531 27.02 -77.20 31.80
N GLU A 532 28.10 -76.82 32.48
CA GLU A 532 29.10 -77.76 33.00
C GLU A 532 28.66 -78.53 34.25
N ARG A 533 27.50 -78.22 34.85
CA ARG A 533 27.04 -78.89 36.08
C ARG A 533 26.54 -80.30 35.79
N GLY A 534 26.87 -81.24 36.68
CA GLY A 534 26.51 -82.65 36.55
C GLY A 534 27.51 -83.46 35.70
N SER A 535 27.28 -84.78 35.58
CA SER A 535 28.24 -85.64 34.90
C SER A 535 28.25 -85.39 33.39
N ARG A 536 29.45 -85.31 32.79
CA ARG A 536 29.63 -85.12 31.34
C ARG A 536 28.85 -86.15 30.53
N ARG A 537 28.86 -87.42 30.94
CA ARG A 537 28.13 -88.51 30.26
C ARG A 537 26.61 -88.27 30.27
N HIS A 538 26.05 -87.78 31.37
CA HIS A 538 24.63 -87.42 31.46
C HIS A 538 24.29 -86.24 30.56
N ASN A 539 25.08 -85.17 30.62
CA ASN A 539 24.86 -83.96 29.83
C ASN A 539 24.97 -84.19 28.31
N MET A 540 25.87 -85.07 27.87
CA MET A 540 25.94 -85.52 26.47
C MET A 540 24.66 -86.25 26.04
N LYS A 541 24.15 -87.17 26.87
CA LYS A 541 22.89 -87.88 26.59
C LYS A 541 21.68 -86.94 26.60
N LEU A 542 21.62 -86.01 27.55
CA LEU A 542 20.52 -85.07 27.71
C LEU A 542 20.45 -84.09 26.54
N SER A 543 21.57 -83.48 26.15
CA SER A 543 21.63 -82.59 24.99
C SER A 543 21.23 -83.30 23.69
N GLN A 544 21.69 -84.54 23.46
CA GLN A 544 21.30 -85.32 22.29
C GLN A 544 19.80 -85.60 22.27
N ARG A 545 19.22 -85.97 23.42
CA ARG A 545 17.77 -86.18 23.55
C ARG A 545 16.98 -84.90 23.26
N ARG A 546 17.42 -83.75 23.80
CA ARG A 546 16.77 -82.44 23.57
C ARG A 546 16.82 -82.02 22.10
N ALA A 547 18.00 -82.12 21.47
CA ALA A 547 18.16 -81.85 20.04
C ALA A 547 17.26 -82.76 19.19
N ARG A 548 17.16 -84.04 19.56
CA ARG A 548 16.26 -85.00 18.89
C ARG A 548 14.79 -84.66 19.09
N SER A 549 14.37 -84.21 20.28
CA SER A 549 12.99 -83.76 20.52
C SER A 549 12.62 -82.58 19.62
N VAL A 550 13.50 -81.58 19.51
CA VAL A 550 13.28 -80.41 18.64
C VAL A 550 13.22 -80.84 17.17
N MET A 551 14.17 -81.66 16.71
CA MET A 551 14.13 -82.22 15.34
C MET A 551 12.86 -83.05 15.08
N THR A 552 12.38 -83.80 16.08
CA THR A 552 11.13 -84.56 15.98
C THR A 552 9.93 -83.64 15.87
N TYR A 553 9.92 -82.52 16.60
CA TYR A 553 8.88 -81.50 16.49
C TYR A 553 8.84 -80.89 15.09
N LEU A 554 9.99 -80.41 14.57
CA LEU A 554 10.09 -79.84 13.23
C LEU A 554 9.64 -80.83 12.13
N HIS A 555 9.90 -82.12 12.31
CA HIS A 555 9.48 -83.15 11.37
C HIS A 555 8.00 -83.52 11.48
N LYS A 556 7.54 -83.92 12.68
CA LYS A 556 6.20 -84.49 12.88
C LYS A 556 5.09 -83.44 12.92
N ILE A 557 5.35 -82.30 13.56
CA ILE A 557 4.39 -81.21 13.70
C ILE A 557 4.61 -80.20 12.58
N GLY A 558 5.87 -79.80 12.36
CA GLY A 558 6.23 -78.82 11.34
C GLY A 558 6.15 -79.34 9.90
N GLY A 559 6.16 -80.66 9.68
CA GLY A 559 6.08 -81.27 8.35
C GLY A 559 7.37 -81.20 7.53
N ILE A 560 8.51 -80.86 8.13
CA ILE A 560 9.79 -80.81 7.42
C ILE A 560 10.29 -82.25 7.17
N GLU A 561 10.73 -82.55 5.94
CA GLU A 561 11.22 -83.89 5.59
C GLU A 561 12.39 -84.33 6.50
N LYS A 562 12.32 -85.56 7.02
CA LYS A 562 13.33 -86.10 7.95
C LYS A 562 14.76 -86.04 7.39
N LYS A 563 14.93 -86.22 6.07
CA LYS A 563 16.24 -86.15 5.38
C LYS A 563 16.88 -84.76 5.41
N ARG A 564 16.09 -83.69 5.61
CA ARG A 564 16.57 -82.30 5.72
C ARG A 564 17.05 -81.94 7.12
N LEU A 565 16.89 -82.83 8.11
CA LEU A 565 17.15 -82.55 9.51
C LEU A 565 18.13 -83.57 10.11
N ILE A 566 19.09 -83.09 10.89
CA ILE A 566 19.96 -83.92 11.73
C ILE A 566 20.04 -83.32 13.13
N SER A 567 20.17 -84.14 14.18
CA SER A 567 20.29 -83.66 15.55
C SER A 567 21.60 -84.12 16.19
N ARG A 568 22.29 -83.23 16.90
CA ARG A 568 23.56 -83.53 17.57
C ARG A 568 23.64 -82.87 18.94
N GLY A 569 23.90 -83.65 19.99
CA GLY A 569 24.16 -83.16 21.34
C GLY A 569 25.65 -82.94 21.57
N TYR A 570 26.03 -81.76 22.05
CA TYR A 570 27.40 -81.42 22.41
C TYR A 570 27.63 -81.32 23.92
N GLY A 571 26.58 -81.48 24.75
CA GLY A 571 26.68 -81.34 26.20
C GLY A 571 27.39 -80.02 26.57
N PRO A 572 28.37 -80.04 27.50
CA PRO A 572 29.13 -78.86 27.88
C PRO A 572 30.39 -78.62 27.02
N THR A 573 30.58 -79.34 25.91
CA THR A 573 31.86 -79.31 25.16
C THR A 573 32.06 -78.04 24.31
N ARG A 574 30.98 -77.30 24.03
CA ARG A 574 31.00 -76.06 23.23
C ARG A 574 30.28 -74.92 23.97
N PRO A 575 30.84 -74.44 25.11
CA PRO A 575 30.24 -73.34 25.87
C PRO A 575 30.24 -72.06 25.03
N LEU A 576 29.16 -71.29 25.09
CA LEU A 576 29.06 -69.98 24.47
C LEU A 576 29.86 -68.94 25.27
N VAL A 577 29.78 -69.04 26.59
CA VAL A 577 30.48 -68.16 27.54
C VAL A 577 31.20 -69.03 28.55
N LYS A 578 32.48 -68.74 28.81
CA LYS A 578 33.26 -69.36 29.88
C LYS A 578 33.03 -68.60 31.19
N GLY A 579 32.91 -69.30 32.30
CA GLY A 579 32.69 -68.71 33.62
C GLY A 579 31.70 -69.53 34.45
N THR A 580 31.40 -69.06 35.65
CA THR A 580 30.48 -69.71 36.59
C THR A 580 29.31 -68.79 36.95
N GLY A 581 28.19 -69.38 37.39
CA GLY A 581 26.98 -68.65 37.81
C GLY A 581 25.79 -68.80 36.86
N GLU A 582 24.58 -68.59 37.39
CA GLU A 582 23.34 -68.91 36.68
C GLU A 582 23.15 -68.12 35.37
N LEU A 583 23.63 -66.87 35.32
CA LEU A 583 23.63 -66.08 34.08
C LEU A 583 24.46 -66.74 32.97
N VAL A 584 25.61 -67.32 33.30
CA VAL A 584 26.49 -68.03 32.35
C VAL A 584 25.88 -69.38 31.98
N TRP A 585 25.46 -70.16 32.97
CA TRP A 585 24.85 -71.48 32.76
C TRP A 585 23.59 -71.40 31.90
N SER A 586 22.74 -70.42 32.13
CA SER A 586 21.53 -70.17 31.35
C SER A 586 21.83 -69.80 29.90
N LYS A 587 22.96 -69.13 29.61
CA LYS A 587 23.43 -68.88 28.23
C LYS A 587 23.98 -70.15 27.57
N ASN A 588 24.68 -70.99 28.33
CA ASN A 588 25.25 -72.24 27.80
C ASN A 588 24.19 -73.32 27.53
N ARG A 589 23.13 -73.39 28.33
CA ARG A 589 21.95 -74.24 28.10
C ARG A 589 21.08 -73.69 26.96
N ARG A 590 21.37 -74.11 25.73
CA ARG A 590 20.70 -73.58 24.53
C ARG A 590 20.52 -74.64 23.44
N VAL A 591 19.69 -74.29 22.46
CA VAL A 591 19.52 -75.01 21.20
C VAL A 591 19.98 -74.08 20.08
N GLU A 592 20.71 -74.60 19.10
CA GLU A 592 21.14 -73.85 17.92
C GLU A 592 20.72 -74.58 16.64
N PHE A 593 20.46 -73.83 15.58
CA PHE A 593 20.08 -74.36 14.27
C PHE A 593 21.14 -73.98 13.24
N VAL A 594 21.99 -74.93 12.85
CA VAL A 594 23.13 -74.69 11.95
C VAL A 594 22.83 -75.24 10.56
N ILE A 595 22.99 -74.41 9.53
CA ILE A 595 22.80 -74.80 8.13
C ILE A 595 24.06 -75.51 7.65
N LEU A 596 23.93 -76.79 7.27
CA LEU A 596 25.06 -77.61 6.80
C LEU A 596 25.16 -77.66 5.28
N LYS A 597 24.01 -77.69 4.60
CA LYS A 597 23.95 -77.70 3.13
C LYS A 597 22.83 -76.79 2.66
N ARG A 598 23.14 -76.04 1.61
CA ARG A 598 22.22 -75.17 0.91
C ARG A 598 22.46 -75.37 -0.59
N ASN A 599 21.43 -75.69 -1.35
CA ASN A 599 21.58 -75.83 -2.80
C ASN A 599 21.62 -74.41 -3.41
N ALA A 600 22.68 -74.10 -4.14
CA ALA A 600 22.73 -72.89 -4.95
C ALA A 600 21.83 -73.08 -6.18
N GLY A 601 20.54 -72.74 -6.06
CA GLY A 601 19.56 -72.96 -7.12
C GLY A 601 18.63 -71.77 -7.33
N LYS A 602 18.88 -71.03 -8.42
CA LYS A 602 18.07 -69.99 -9.10
C LYS A 602 17.29 -69.03 -8.19
N LYS A 603 17.81 -67.80 -8.06
CA LYS A 603 17.02 -66.63 -7.65
C LYS A 603 15.78 -66.57 -8.54
N ASN A 604 14.60 -66.82 -7.99
CA ASN A 604 13.36 -66.38 -8.61
C ASN A 604 13.42 -64.85 -8.63
N LYS A 605 13.65 -64.28 -9.82
CA LYS A 605 13.24 -62.92 -10.13
C LYS A 605 11.72 -62.93 -10.07
N ARG A 606 11.13 -62.30 -9.05
CA ARG A 606 9.86 -61.61 -9.17
C ARG A 606 10.13 -60.16 -8.86
#